data_AF-A0A4R8QIU6-F1
#
_entry.id   AF-A0A4R8QIU6-F1
#
_cell.length_a   1.000
_cell.length_b   1.000
_cell.length_c   1.000
_cell.angle_alpha   90.00
_cell.angle_beta   90.00
_cell.angle_gamma   90.00
#
_symmetry.space_group_name_H-M   'P 1'
#
loop_
_entity.id
_entity.type
_entity.pdbx_description
1 polymer ?
#
loop_
_entity_poly.entity_id
_entity_poly.type
_entity_poly.pdbx_seq_one_letter_code
_entity_poly.pdbx_strand_id
1 'polypeptide(L)'
;MFTVSTALQRPEISFTPFPIFASPDTLDLLSERNTSRYRLQRRLIGPLYQTNHLKRHEPALDAVLSRVVATLRSLDGAEVDLKMWMHIIAVESLSAIVLSWSPNYLRDKTDHSSSTHGYLGWRRKSVFGLFPLVFKAELFSKRIGRTFANLWRITYAAPRNFKPFFTGVYRQISRRVTTALSDKPVPKKEQKTDFLSDLIQLHRDKPEFNETYLRRMATTNFGAGHETMCSALTSVMAMIGSHPDVQRRVSEEVRSAPDDPKTYDNAIRLSYTQAAIKEAQRLYPVLGMSLPRTVPPEGLSVHDRLFPPGVTVGCNPVSLHRNTAIFGMDAEDYNPDRWLEDDRNARSMDRFNLTWGGGGRMCPGRHLAELVVYKTIPALMEHFDIEVTMPPEEDITYYFMAMLTGVRARFLPKKTE
;
A
#
# COMPACT_ATOMS: atom_id res chain seq x y z
N MET A 1 -9.20 7.72 16.78
CA MET A 1 -8.03 7.30 17.58
C MET A 1 -6.82 7.02 16.67
N PHE A 2 -6.96 6.09 15.73
CA PHE A 2 -5.94 5.79 14.71
C PHE A 2 -5.67 6.94 13.71
N THR A 3 -6.65 7.83 13.54
CA THR A 3 -6.55 9.05 12.72
C THR A 3 -5.35 9.91 13.10
N VAL A 4 -4.91 9.84 14.36
CA VAL A 4 -3.81 10.66 14.88
C VAL A 4 -2.44 10.15 14.46
N SER A 5 -2.30 8.82 14.33
CA SER A 5 -1.09 8.17 13.84
C SER A 5 -0.90 8.28 12.33
N THR A 6 -1.99 8.52 11.59
CA THR A 6 -2.01 8.68 10.12
C THR A 6 -2.15 10.13 9.67
N ALA A 7 -2.52 11.06 10.56
CA ALA A 7 -2.65 12.47 10.24
C ALA A 7 -1.31 13.04 9.76
N LEU A 8 -1.36 13.73 8.63
CA LEU A 8 -0.22 14.46 8.07
C LEU A 8 -0.04 15.83 8.72
N GLN A 9 -0.91 16.16 9.66
CA GLN A 9 -0.97 17.40 10.42
C GLN A 9 -0.76 17.14 11.91
N ARG A 10 -0.13 18.11 12.60
CA ARG A 10 -0.07 18.07 14.06
C ARG A 10 -1.44 18.42 14.62
N PRO A 11 -1.96 17.65 15.58
CA PRO A 11 -3.22 18.00 16.23
C PRO A 11 -3.05 19.21 17.14
N GLU A 12 -4.10 20.01 17.23
CA GLU A 12 -4.30 20.96 18.31
C GLU A 12 -4.61 20.21 19.61
N ILE A 13 -3.89 20.59 20.66
CA ILE A 13 -4.05 19.99 21.97
C ILE A 13 -5.14 20.77 22.70
N SER A 14 -6.34 20.19 22.77
CA SER A 14 -7.44 20.69 23.59
C SER A 14 -7.69 19.79 24.81
N PHE A 15 -8.47 20.31 25.78
CA PHE A 15 -8.90 19.60 26.98
C PHE A 15 -9.84 18.42 26.72
N THR A 16 -10.42 18.32 25.51
CA THR A 16 -11.19 17.12 25.13
C THR A 16 -10.26 15.90 25.06
N PRO A 17 -10.70 14.67 25.29
CA PRO A 17 -9.81 13.50 25.25
C PRO A 17 -9.27 13.17 23.84
N PHE A 18 -9.91 13.68 22.78
CA PHE A 18 -9.48 13.49 21.40
C PHE A 18 -8.73 14.71 20.86
N PRO A 19 -7.67 14.55 20.07
CA PRO A 19 -7.03 15.67 19.39
C PRO A 19 -7.95 16.29 18.34
N ILE A 20 -7.89 17.62 18.20
CA ILE A 20 -8.63 18.38 17.19
C ILE A 20 -7.65 18.73 16.06
N PHE A 21 -8.06 18.60 14.81
CA PHE A 21 -7.27 19.03 13.65
C PHE A 21 -7.92 20.27 13.07
N ALA A 22 -7.61 21.45 13.60
CA ALA A 22 -8.17 22.73 13.11
C ALA A 22 -7.27 23.44 12.08
N SER A 23 -6.17 22.80 11.69
CA SER A 23 -5.23 23.32 10.69
C SER A 23 -5.92 23.64 9.35
N PRO A 24 -5.42 24.63 8.59
CA PRO A 24 -5.91 24.93 7.24
C PRO A 24 -5.95 23.68 6.36
N ASP A 25 -6.81 23.73 5.35
CA ASP A 25 -6.95 22.65 4.38
C ASP A 25 -5.64 22.45 3.60
N THR A 26 -4.94 21.36 3.89
CA THR A 26 -3.67 21.01 3.22
C THR A 26 -3.77 19.74 2.37
N LEU A 27 -4.98 19.29 2.04
CA LEU A 27 -5.19 18.01 1.35
C LEU A 27 -4.58 16.80 2.10
N ASP A 28 -5.24 16.40 3.19
CA ASP A 28 -4.98 15.13 3.89
C ASP A 28 -6.12 14.14 3.61
N LEU A 29 -6.06 13.45 2.46
CA LEU A 29 -7.11 12.49 2.08
C LEU A 29 -7.32 11.37 3.09
N LEU A 30 -6.27 11.02 3.84
CA LEU A 30 -6.29 9.88 4.76
C LEU A 30 -7.10 10.23 6.02
N SER A 31 -6.99 11.48 6.49
CA SER A 31 -7.55 11.91 7.76
C SER A 31 -8.68 12.94 7.63
N GLU A 32 -9.01 13.40 6.41
CA GLU A 32 -10.06 14.40 6.18
C GLU A 32 -11.44 13.90 6.65
N ARG A 33 -12.06 14.62 7.59
CA ARG A 33 -13.36 14.27 8.16
C ARG A 33 -14.51 15.05 7.51
N ASN A 34 -14.24 16.23 6.95
CA ASN A 34 -15.24 17.01 6.24
C ASN A 34 -15.55 16.36 4.89
N THR A 35 -16.74 15.81 4.75
CA THR A 35 -17.17 15.08 3.55
C THR A 35 -17.21 15.97 2.30
N SER A 36 -17.65 17.23 2.41
CA SER A 36 -17.70 18.15 1.27
C SER A 36 -16.31 18.46 0.74
N ARG A 37 -15.37 18.73 1.64
CA ARG A 37 -13.96 18.95 1.29
C ARG A 37 -13.31 17.68 0.71
N TYR A 38 -13.52 16.52 1.34
CA TYR A 38 -13.03 15.25 0.82
C TYR A 38 -13.56 14.95 -0.60
N ARG A 39 -14.85 15.23 -0.87
CA ARG A 39 -15.44 15.09 -2.21
C ARG A 39 -14.76 16.01 -3.22
N LEU A 40 -14.49 17.27 -2.86
CA LEU A 40 -13.75 18.20 -3.70
C LEU A 40 -12.34 17.68 -4.01
N GLN A 41 -11.58 17.31 -2.97
CA GLN A 41 -10.22 16.79 -3.12
C GLN A 41 -10.20 15.54 -4.01
N ARG A 42 -11.12 14.59 -3.81
CA ARG A 42 -11.27 13.39 -4.66
C ARG A 42 -11.61 13.73 -6.10
N ARG A 43 -12.51 14.69 -6.32
CA ARG A 43 -12.91 15.13 -7.67
C ARG A 43 -11.74 15.79 -8.41
N LEU A 44 -10.91 16.56 -7.71
CA LEU A 44 -9.75 17.24 -8.32
C LEU A 44 -8.73 16.24 -8.86
N ILE A 45 -8.34 15.26 -8.05
CA ILE A 45 -7.28 14.30 -8.39
C ILE A 45 -7.77 13.07 -9.15
N GLY A 46 -9.06 12.73 -9.03
CA GLY A 46 -9.65 11.48 -9.50
C GLY A 46 -9.29 11.08 -10.93
N PRO A 47 -9.32 12.01 -11.91
CA PRO A 47 -8.92 11.71 -13.30
C PRO A 47 -7.49 11.17 -13.42
N LEU A 48 -6.56 11.66 -12.60
CA LEU A 48 -5.16 11.23 -12.66
C LEU A 48 -4.96 9.79 -12.19
N TYR A 49 -5.85 9.28 -11.32
CA TYR A 49 -5.79 7.93 -10.77
C TYR A 49 -6.64 6.93 -11.57
N GLN A 50 -7.18 7.31 -12.72
CA GLN A 50 -7.88 6.38 -13.60
C GLN A 50 -6.90 5.50 -14.35
N THR A 51 -7.25 4.24 -14.59
CA THR A 51 -6.42 3.25 -15.29
C THR A 51 -5.89 3.78 -16.62
N ASN A 52 -6.75 4.35 -17.47
CA ASN A 52 -6.36 4.91 -18.77
C ASN A 52 -5.27 6.00 -18.65
N HIS A 53 -5.31 6.79 -17.57
CA HIS A 53 -4.34 7.85 -17.32
C HIS A 53 -3.06 7.32 -16.67
N LEU A 54 -3.12 6.22 -15.95
CA LEU A 54 -1.94 5.61 -15.30
C LEU A 54 -1.12 4.76 -16.26
N LYS A 55 -1.75 4.14 -17.26
CA LYS A 55 -1.07 3.32 -18.28
C LYS A 55 0.02 4.06 -19.07
N ARG A 56 -0.06 5.38 -19.20
CA ARG A 56 1.02 6.17 -19.82
C ARG A 56 2.33 6.20 -19.01
N HIS A 57 2.30 5.78 -17.74
CA HIS A 57 3.49 5.59 -16.90
C HIS A 57 4.02 4.14 -16.93
N GLU A 58 3.36 3.26 -17.67
CA GLU A 58 3.70 1.84 -17.78
C GLU A 58 5.15 1.58 -18.25
N PRO A 59 5.72 2.30 -19.24
CA PRO A 59 7.09 2.09 -19.66
C PRO A 59 8.13 2.32 -18.54
N ALA A 60 7.84 3.22 -17.59
CA ALA A 60 8.71 3.45 -16.45
C ALA A 60 8.72 2.24 -15.50
N LEU A 61 7.57 1.57 -15.34
CA LEU A 61 7.44 0.34 -14.58
C LEU A 61 8.14 -0.83 -15.29
N ASP A 62 8.00 -0.95 -16.61
CA ASP A 62 8.69 -1.98 -17.40
C ASP A 62 10.21 -1.91 -17.23
N ALA A 63 10.77 -0.70 -17.30
CA ALA A 63 12.20 -0.49 -17.06
C ALA A 63 12.64 -0.84 -15.63
N VAL A 64 11.76 -0.71 -14.63
CA VAL A 64 12.04 -1.19 -13.26
C VAL A 64 11.99 -2.71 -13.22
N LEU A 65 10.93 -3.34 -13.73
CA LEU A 65 10.74 -4.79 -13.67
C LEU A 65 11.84 -5.56 -14.40
N SER A 66 12.30 -5.07 -15.55
CA SER A 66 13.47 -5.65 -16.24
C SER A 66 14.74 -5.64 -15.37
N ARG A 67 14.96 -4.55 -14.62
CA ARG A 67 16.08 -4.46 -13.66
C ARG A 67 15.87 -5.36 -12.44
N VAL A 68 14.63 -5.49 -11.96
CA VAL A 68 14.27 -6.43 -10.87
C VAL A 68 14.63 -7.85 -11.28
N VAL A 69 14.17 -8.30 -12.44
CA VAL A 69 14.44 -9.65 -12.97
C VAL A 69 15.94 -9.88 -13.12
N ALA A 70 16.67 -8.94 -13.73
CA ALA A 70 18.12 -9.05 -13.87
C ALA A 70 18.84 -9.14 -12.51
N THR A 71 18.39 -8.34 -11.53
CA THR A 71 18.99 -8.33 -10.19
C THR A 71 18.70 -9.63 -9.45
N LEU A 72 17.46 -10.14 -9.49
CA LEU A 72 17.08 -11.40 -8.87
C LEU A 72 17.80 -12.60 -9.51
N ARG A 73 17.97 -12.62 -10.84
CA ARG A 73 18.82 -13.62 -11.51
C ARG A 73 20.25 -13.61 -10.99
N SER A 74 20.82 -12.42 -10.72
CA SER A 74 22.17 -12.30 -10.18
C SER A 74 22.33 -12.80 -8.73
N LEU A 75 21.24 -13.15 -8.05
CA LEU A 75 21.29 -13.76 -6.72
C LEU A 75 21.44 -15.29 -6.79
N ASP A 76 21.28 -15.90 -7.96
CA ASP A 76 21.51 -17.33 -8.20
C ASP A 76 20.79 -18.25 -7.19
N GLY A 77 19.51 -17.97 -6.93
CA GLY A 77 18.71 -18.76 -5.99
C GLY A 77 19.12 -18.62 -4.52
N ALA A 78 19.90 -17.60 -4.16
CA ALA A 78 20.20 -17.29 -2.76
C ALA A 78 18.92 -17.01 -1.97
N GLU A 79 18.91 -17.43 -0.71
CA GLU A 79 17.79 -17.18 0.20
C GLU A 79 17.75 -15.70 0.62
N VAL A 80 16.57 -15.09 0.49
CA VAL A 80 16.35 -13.67 0.77
C VAL A 80 15.16 -13.44 1.69
N ASP A 81 15.12 -12.26 2.30
CA ASP A 81 13.94 -11.79 3.01
C ASP A 81 12.89 -11.32 1.99
N LEU A 82 11.75 -12.01 1.92
CA LEU A 82 10.74 -11.74 0.90
C LEU A 82 10.17 -10.32 1.04
N LYS A 83 9.84 -9.90 2.27
CA LYS A 83 9.30 -8.56 2.56
C LYS A 83 10.26 -7.46 2.12
N MET A 84 11.56 -7.62 2.39
CA MET A 84 12.57 -6.66 1.96
C MET A 84 12.59 -6.52 0.43
N TRP A 85 12.60 -7.62 -0.32
CA TRP A 85 12.61 -7.56 -1.79
C TRP A 85 11.31 -7.00 -2.35
N MET A 86 10.16 -7.36 -1.78
CA MET A 86 8.89 -6.76 -2.17
C MET A 86 8.83 -5.27 -1.86
N HIS A 87 9.48 -4.82 -0.78
CA HIS A 87 9.65 -3.40 -0.49
C HIS A 87 10.55 -2.69 -1.53
N ILE A 88 11.67 -3.30 -1.90
CA ILE A 88 12.56 -2.78 -2.96
C ILE A 88 11.77 -2.59 -4.25
N ILE A 89 11.02 -3.60 -4.68
CA ILE A 89 10.20 -3.54 -5.91
C ILE A 89 9.14 -2.45 -5.80
N ALA A 90 8.37 -2.42 -4.71
CA ALA A 90 7.31 -1.42 -4.51
C ALA A 90 7.86 0.02 -4.55
N VAL A 91 8.98 0.27 -3.86
CA VAL A 91 9.60 1.60 -3.78
C VAL A 91 10.21 2.02 -5.11
N GLU A 92 10.91 1.13 -5.81
CA GLU A 92 11.53 1.43 -7.11
C GLU A 92 10.47 1.69 -8.18
N SER A 93 9.43 0.86 -8.22
CA SER A 93 8.29 1.03 -9.13
C SER A 93 7.57 2.35 -8.88
N LEU A 94 7.23 2.65 -7.63
CA LEU A 94 6.53 3.88 -7.28
C LEU A 94 7.40 5.13 -7.53
N SER A 95 8.69 5.04 -7.24
CA SER A 95 9.63 6.15 -7.47
C SER A 95 9.84 6.43 -8.95
N ALA A 96 9.86 5.40 -9.80
CA ALA A 96 9.91 5.53 -11.25
C ALA A 96 8.63 6.19 -11.80
N ILE A 97 7.45 5.68 -11.41
CA ILE A 97 6.14 6.18 -11.87
C ILE A 97 5.89 7.61 -11.41
N VAL A 98 6.21 7.93 -10.15
CA VAL A 98 5.83 9.23 -9.56
C VAL A 98 6.87 10.31 -9.79
N LEU A 99 8.15 9.96 -9.78
CA LEU A 99 9.24 10.94 -9.76
C LEU A 99 10.27 10.78 -10.89
N SER A 100 10.12 9.79 -11.79
CA SER A 100 11.19 9.38 -12.73
C SER A 100 12.54 9.20 -12.02
N TRP A 101 12.51 8.62 -10.82
CA TRP A 101 13.62 8.55 -9.89
C TRP A 101 13.80 7.14 -9.33
N SER A 102 15.02 6.84 -8.88
CA SER A 102 15.35 5.60 -8.19
C SER A 102 16.13 5.91 -6.92
N PRO A 103 15.73 5.35 -5.75
CA PRO A 103 16.55 5.39 -4.55
C PRO A 103 17.78 4.48 -4.61
N ASN A 104 17.94 3.71 -5.69
CA ASN A 104 19.01 2.74 -5.93
C ASN A 104 19.00 1.52 -5.00
N TYR A 105 17.82 1.14 -4.49
CA TYR A 105 17.67 -0.06 -3.67
C TYR A 105 17.98 -1.34 -4.45
N LEU A 106 17.64 -1.38 -5.75
CA LEU A 106 18.00 -2.51 -6.62
C LEU A 106 19.52 -2.63 -6.80
N ARG A 107 20.19 -1.50 -7.07
CA ARG A 107 21.65 -1.46 -7.22
C ARG A 107 22.35 -1.90 -5.92
N ASP A 108 21.86 -1.40 -4.79
CA ASP A 108 22.45 -1.66 -3.49
C ASP A 108 22.04 -3.06 -2.95
N LYS A 109 21.08 -3.75 -3.60
CA LYS A 109 20.49 -5.03 -3.19
C LYS A 109 19.97 -5.02 -1.75
N THR A 110 19.53 -3.85 -1.28
CA THR A 110 19.01 -3.65 0.08
C THR A 110 18.10 -2.43 0.10
N ASP A 111 17.09 -2.46 0.97
CA ASP A 111 16.24 -1.31 1.26
C ASP A 111 16.82 -0.41 2.36
N HIS A 112 18.06 -0.66 2.79
CA HIS A 112 18.72 0.03 3.91
C HIS A 112 17.86 0.01 5.18
N SER A 113 17.21 -1.13 5.47
CA SER A 113 16.34 -1.36 6.63
C SER A 113 15.16 -0.37 6.76
N SER A 114 14.80 0.32 5.68
CA SER A 114 13.72 1.29 5.68
C SER A 114 12.35 0.64 5.92
N SER A 115 12.09 -0.53 5.32
CA SER A 115 10.86 -1.31 5.54
C SER A 115 10.74 -1.80 6.98
N THR A 116 11.85 -2.25 7.58
CA THR A 116 11.87 -2.71 8.98
C THR A 116 11.64 -1.56 9.94
N HIS A 117 12.29 -0.42 9.71
CA HIS A 117 12.07 0.79 10.50
C HIS A 117 10.62 1.28 10.40
N GLY A 118 10.04 1.28 9.20
CA GLY A 118 8.64 1.64 8.95
C GLY A 118 7.66 0.73 9.70
N TYR A 119 7.83 -0.60 9.58
CA TYR A 119 7.03 -1.59 10.31
C TYR A 119 7.07 -1.40 11.83
N LEU A 120 8.26 -1.20 12.41
CA LEU A 120 8.40 -0.94 13.85
C LEU A 120 7.77 0.40 14.28
N GLY A 121 7.84 1.40 13.40
CA GLY A 121 7.12 2.66 13.58
C GLY A 121 5.60 2.48 13.61
N TRP A 122 5.05 1.68 12.70
CA TRP A 122 3.64 1.33 12.68
C TRP A 122 3.20 0.50 13.87
N ARG A 123 4.02 -0.46 14.31
CA ARG A 123 3.81 -1.19 15.57
C ARG A 123 3.64 -0.23 16.73
N ARG A 124 4.59 0.70 16.91
CA ARG A 124 4.52 1.70 17.99
C ARG A 124 3.27 2.58 17.86
N LYS A 125 3.02 3.11 16.67
CA LYS A 125 1.85 3.97 16.40
C LYS A 125 0.52 3.26 16.68
N SER A 126 0.42 1.98 16.32
CA SER A 126 -0.80 1.19 16.53
C SER A 126 -1.12 1.04 18.00
N VAL A 127 -0.12 0.70 18.83
CA VAL A 127 -0.31 0.58 20.28
C VAL A 127 -0.62 1.94 20.91
N PHE A 128 0.14 3.00 20.58
CA PHE A 128 -0.16 4.35 21.08
C PHE A 128 -1.55 4.84 20.65
N GLY A 129 -1.99 4.43 19.46
CA GLY A 129 -3.32 4.72 18.93
C GLY A 129 -4.46 4.13 19.75
N LEU A 130 -4.21 3.17 20.64
CA LEU A 130 -5.19 2.63 21.61
C LEU A 130 -5.26 3.46 22.90
N PHE A 131 -4.27 4.32 23.16
CA PHE A 131 -4.16 5.11 24.40
C PHE A 131 -4.03 6.61 24.10
N PRO A 132 -5.14 7.31 23.78
CA PRO A 132 -5.11 8.73 23.39
C PRO A 132 -4.49 9.64 24.43
N LEU A 133 -4.75 9.37 25.72
CA LEU A 133 -4.24 10.16 26.82
C LEU A 133 -2.72 10.05 26.91
N VAL A 134 -2.17 8.85 26.70
CA VAL A 134 -0.73 8.60 26.65
C VAL A 134 -0.12 9.30 25.43
N PHE A 135 -0.75 9.20 24.26
CA PHE A 135 -0.30 9.91 23.06
C PHE A 135 -0.27 11.42 23.30
N LYS A 136 -1.31 12.00 23.91
CA LYS A 136 -1.33 13.43 24.28
C LYS A 136 -0.24 13.78 25.28
N ALA A 137 -0.07 12.97 26.32
CA ALA A 137 0.97 13.17 27.33
C ALA A 137 2.38 13.12 26.72
N GLU A 138 2.62 12.29 25.70
CA GLU A 138 3.88 12.27 24.95
C GLU A 138 4.17 13.60 24.23
N LEU A 139 3.14 14.30 23.75
CA LEU A 139 3.33 15.60 23.09
C LEU A 139 3.89 16.64 24.07
N PHE A 140 3.56 16.54 25.36
CA PHE A 140 4.08 17.41 26.42
C PHE A 140 5.42 16.91 26.99
N SER A 141 5.59 15.59 27.13
CA SER A 141 6.81 14.99 27.68
C SER A 141 7.20 13.71 26.97
N LYS A 142 8.34 13.76 26.28
CA LYS A 142 8.93 12.58 25.63
C LYS A 142 9.29 11.46 26.62
N ARG A 143 9.48 11.76 27.91
CA ARG A 143 9.75 10.75 28.94
C ARG A 143 8.55 9.82 29.17
N ILE A 144 7.33 10.37 29.14
CA ILE A 144 6.09 9.58 29.30
C ILE A 144 5.97 8.58 28.14
N GLY A 145 6.15 9.06 26.91
CA GLY A 145 6.14 8.20 25.72
C GLY A 145 7.21 7.11 25.76
N ARG A 146 8.44 7.42 26.18
CA ARG A 146 9.52 6.40 26.32
C ARG A 146 9.19 5.36 27.38
N THR A 147 8.69 5.79 28.54
CA THR A 147 8.35 4.89 29.65
C THR A 147 7.22 3.95 29.25
N PHE A 148 6.18 4.48 28.62
CA PHE A 148 5.08 3.69 28.10
C PHE A 148 5.55 2.70 27.02
N ALA A 149 6.39 3.16 26.08
CA ALA A 149 6.92 2.30 25.02
C ALA A 149 7.77 1.14 25.58
N ASN A 150 8.56 1.39 26.64
CA ASN A 150 9.33 0.36 27.33
C ASN A 150 8.41 -0.65 28.03
N LEU A 151 7.39 -0.17 28.75
CA LEU A 151 6.42 -1.02 29.45
C LEU A 151 5.67 -1.95 28.48
N TRP A 152 5.26 -1.41 27.33
CA TRP A 152 4.58 -2.17 26.27
C TRP A 152 5.52 -2.92 25.33
N ARG A 153 6.83 -2.95 25.62
CA ARG A 153 7.87 -3.63 24.82
C ARG A 153 7.87 -3.24 23.34
N ILE A 154 7.49 -2.00 23.03
CA ILE A 154 7.39 -1.43 21.67
C ILE A 154 8.47 -0.37 21.38
N THR A 155 9.41 -0.19 22.29
CA THR A 155 10.62 0.60 22.04
C THR A 155 11.47 -0.09 20.98
N TYR A 156 11.91 0.68 19.99
CA TYR A 156 12.82 0.19 18.95
C TYR A 156 13.88 1.26 18.64
N ALA A 157 15.07 0.79 18.27
CA ALA A 157 16.13 1.65 17.75
C ALA A 157 16.13 1.58 16.22
N ALA A 158 16.63 2.63 15.57
CA ALA A 158 16.91 2.56 14.15
C ALA A 158 17.96 1.45 13.90
N PRO A 159 17.72 0.53 12.95
CA PRO A 159 18.71 -0.48 12.57
C PRO A 159 20.04 0.16 12.13
N ARG A 160 21.17 -0.55 12.31
CA ARG A 160 22.53 -0.01 12.02
C ARG A 160 22.68 0.56 10.60
N ASN A 161 22.03 -0.07 9.61
CA ASN A 161 22.12 0.33 8.19
C ASN A 161 20.95 1.22 7.75
N PHE A 162 20.21 1.83 8.69
CA PHE A 162 19.01 2.60 8.37
C PHE A 162 19.32 3.85 7.54
N LYS A 163 18.71 3.95 6.35
CA LYS A 163 18.66 5.20 5.57
C LYS A 163 17.23 5.68 5.40
N PRO A 164 16.91 6.95 5.73
CA PRO A 164 15.54 7.44 5.70
C PRO A 164 15.06 7.67 4.26
N PHE A 165 14.12 6.84 3.80
CA PHE A 165 13.51 6.91 2.47
C PHE A 165 12.92 8.29 2.13
N PHE A 166 12.10 8.85 3.04
CA PHE A 166 11.38 10.10 2.79
C PHE A 166 12.28 11.32 2.56
N THR A 167 13.52 11.31 3.05
CA THR A 167 14.45 12.43 2.80
C THR A 167 14.75 12.62 1.31
N GLY A 168 14.92 11.53 0.56
CA GLY A 168 15.12 11.55 -0.88
C GLY A 168 13.86 12.00 -1.61
N VAL A 169 12.70 11.48 -1.19
CA VAL A 169 11.38 11.84 -1.74
C VAL A 169 11.12 13.34 -1.61
N TYR A 170 11.24 13.89 -0.39
CA TYR A 170 11.04 15.33 -0.16
C TYR A 170 12.01 16.18 -0.97
N ARG A 171 13.28 15.77 -1.06
CA ARG A 171 14.27 16.49 -1.86
C ARG A 171 13.88 16.55 -3.34
N GLN A 172 13.44 15.43 -3.92
CA GLN A 172 13.03 15.38 -5.33
C GLN A 172 11.77 16.20 -5.59
N ILE A 173 10.73 16.04 -4.76
CA ILE A 173 9.48 16.81 -4.86
C ILE A 173 9.79 18.30 -4.75
N SER A 174 10.54 18.71 -3.71
CA SER A 174 10.83 20.11 -3.48
C SER A 174 11.59 20.74 -4.64
N ARG A 175 12.66 20.09 -5.09
CA ARG A 175 13.46 20.56 -6.23
C ARG A 175 12.62 20.72 -7.48
N ARG A 176 11.86 19.70 -7.87
CA ARG A 176 11.11 19.69 -9.13
C ARG A 176 9.91 20.65 -9.13
N VAL A 177 9.16 20.73 -8.02
CA VAL A 177 8.05 21.68 -7.91
C VAL A 177 8.59 23.11 -7.95
N THR A 178 9.66 23.42 -7.20
CA THR A 178 10.24 24.77 -7.22
C THR A 178 10.78 25.15 -8.59
N THR A 179 11.44 24.24 -9.33
CA THR A 179 11.86 24.54 -10.71
C THR A 179 10.66 24.78 -11.62
N ALA A 180 9.62 23.94 -11.53
CA ALA A 180 8.48 23.98 -12.44
C ALA A 180 7.54 25.18 -12.22
N LEU A 181 7.54 25.76 -11.02
CA LEU A 181 6.79 26.97 -10.67
C LEU A 181 7.62 28.26 -10.76
N SER A 182 8.90 28.16 -11.15
CA SER A 182 9.72 29.33 -11.42
C SER A 182 9.43 29.90 -12.82
N ASP A 183 9.62 31.21 -13.00
CA ASP A 183 9.47 31.87 -14.32
C ASP A 183 10.56 31.49 -15.34
N LYS A 184 11.50 30.62 -14.95
CA LYS A 184 12.60 30.20 -15.81
C LYS A 184 12.19 29.00 -16.67
N PRO A 185 12.70 28.91 -17.91
CA PRO A 185 12.43 27.75 -18.76
C PRO A 185 12.94 26.47 -18.09
N VAL A 186 12.06 25.47 -17.97
CA VAL A 186 12.40 24.17 -17.37
C VAL A 186 13.44 23.46 -18.23
N PRO A 187 14.61 23.08 -17.68
CA PRO A 187 15.64 22.38 -18.44
C PRO A 187 15.09 21.12 -19.10
N LYS A 188 15.51 20.81 -20.35
CA LYS A 188 15.08 19.59 -21.07
C LYS A 188 15.22 18.30 -20.24
N LYS A 189 16.27 18.22 -19.40
CA LYS A 189 16.54 17.06 -18.52
C LYS A 189 15.49 16.89 -17.41
N GLU A 190 14.74 17.95 -17.08
CA GLU A 190 13.68 17.96 -16.07
C GLU A 190 12.26 17.84 -16.67
N GLN A 191 12.14 17.89 -18.00
CA GLN A 191 10.91 17.61 -18.72
C GLN A 191 10.68 16.09 -18.70
N LYS A 192 10.01 15.62 -17.65
CA LYS A 192 9.68 14.22 -17.42
C LYS A 192 8.19 13.99 -17.65
N THR A 193 7.86 12.82 -18.17
CA THR A 193 6.49 12.31 -18.25
C THR A 193 6.26 11.36 -17.09
N ASP A 194 5.97 11.92 -15.91
CA ASP A 194 5.68 11.16 -14.69
C ASP A 194 4.51 11.76 -13.92
N PHE A 195 4.07 11.07 -12.88
CA PHE A 195 2.91 11.48 -12.10
C PHE A 195 3.10 12.84 -11.41
N LEU A 196 4.32 13.22 -11.02
CA LEU A 196 4.57 14.55 -10.48
C LEU A 196 4.36 15.63 -11.54
N SER A 197 4.79 15.41 -12.77
CA SER A 197 4.50 16.32 -13.88
C SER A 197 2.99 16.46 -14.12
N ASP A 198 2.22 15.37 -13.99
CA ASP A 198 0.75 15.43 -14.06
C ASP A 198 0.13 16.29 -12.95
N LEU A 199 0.64 16.15 -11.72
CA LEU A 199 0.17 16.96 -10.58
C LEU A 199 0.55 18.44 -10.74
N ILE A 200 1.72 18.73 -11.30
CA ILE A 200 2.15 20.10 -11.64
C ILE A 200 1.20 20.68 -12.71
N GLN A 201 0.85 19.89 -13.72
CA GLN A 201 -0.10 20.34 -14.74
C GLN A 201 -1.49 20.58 -14.14
N LEU A 202 -1.98 19.69 -13.28
CA LEU A 202 -3.24 19.87 -12.57
C LEU A 202 -3.27 21.17 -11.75
N HIS A 203 -2.15 21.54 -11.12
CA HIS A 203 -2.02 22.80 -10.38
C HIS A 203 -2.14 24.03 -11.29
N ARG A 204 -1.59 23.96 -12.50
CA ARG A 204 -1.71 25.04 -13.49
C ARG A 204 -3.13 25.16 -14.04
N ASP A 205 -3.77 24.02 -14.29
CA ASP A 205 -5.10 23.97 -14.91
C ASP A 205 -6.22 24.32 -13.93
N LYS A 206 -6.03 24.07 -12.63
CA LYS A 206 -7.07 24.23 -11.61
C LYS A 206 -6.55 25.06 -10.42
N PRO A 207 -6.96 26.33 -10.29
CA PRO A 207 -6.59 27.19 -9.17
C PRO A 207 -6.91 26.61 -7.79
N GLU A 208 -7.96 25.78 -7.68
CA GLU A 208 -8.35 25.11 -6.43
C GLU A 208 -7.32 24.06 -5.99
N PHE A 209 -6.54 23.50 -6.92
CA PHE A 209 -5.45 22.57 -6.62
C PHE A 209 -4.15 23.33 -6.38
N ASN A 210 -4.07 24.07 -5.27
CA ASN A 210 -2.93 24.95 -4.95
C ASN A 210 -1.59 24.22 -4.75
N GLU A 211 -0.50 24.98 -4.58
CA GLU A 211 0.85 24.41 -4.42
C GLU A 211 0.97 23.48 -3.18
N THR A 212 0.25 23.81 -2.10
CA THR A 212 0.24 22.95 -0.90
C THR A 212 -0.38 21.60 -1.21
N TYR A 213 -1.50 21.58 -1.92
CA TYR A 213 -2.17 20.36 -2.40
C TYR A 213 -1.26 19.53 -3.29
N LEU A 214 -0.57 20.17 -4.25
CA LEU A 214 0.42 19.54 -5.12
C LEU A 214 1.52 18.82 -4.31
N ARG A 215 2.22 19.54 -3.43
CA ARG A 215 3.33 18.98 -2.63
C ARG A 215 2.84 17.86 -1.70
N ARG A 216 1.67 18.03 -1.11
CA ARG A 216 1.06 17.06 -0.20
C ARG A 216 0.64 15.80 -0.95
N MET A 217 -0.02 15.91 -2.10
CA MET A 217 -0.38 14.75 -2.92
C MET A 217 0.82 13.98 -3.45
N ALA A 218 1.85 14.69 -3.92
CA ALA A 218 3.09 14.06 -4.36
C ALA A 218 3.73 13.24 -3.23
N THR A 219 3.69 13.75 -1.99
CA THR A 219 4.17 13.04 -0.80
C THR A 219 3.26 11.88 -0.41
N THR A 220 1.93 12.06 -0.46
CA THR A 220 0.92 11.08 -0.08
C THR A 220 1.00 9.81 -0.92
N ASN A 221 1.37 9.91 -2.21
CA ASN A 221 1.62 8.74 -3.05
C ASN A 221 2.63 7.77 -2.39
N PHE A 222 3.73 8.31 -1.86
CA PHE A 222 4.71 7.51 -1.13
C PHE A 222 4.16 7.12 0.25
N GLY A 223 3.69 8.09 1.04
CA GLY A 223 3.17 7.87 2.39
C GLY A 223 2.14 6.75 2.51
N ALA A 224 1.21 6.68 1.56
CA ALA A 224 0.15 5.69 1.53
C ALA A 224 0.48 4.44 0.68
N GLY A 225 1.38 4.55 -0.31
CA GLY A 225 1.58 3.53 -1.33
C GLY A 225 2.74 2.54 -1.09
N HIS A 226 3.88 3.00 -0.56
CA HIS A 226 5.10 2.17 -0.56
C HIS A 226 4.99 0.91 0.32
N GLU A 227 4.59 1.08 1.59
CA GLU A 227 4.44 -0.04 2.53
C GLU A 227 3.21 -0.89 2.24
N THR A 228 2.12 -0.29 1.74
CA THR A 228 0.89 -1.02 1.41
C THR A 228 1.08 -1.93 0.20
N MET A 229 1.74 -1.45 -0.85
CA MET A 229 2.13 -2.30 -1.99
C MET A 229 3.16 -3.35 -1.60
N CYS A 230 4.13 -3.03 -0.73
CA CYS A 230 5.04 -4.01 -0.16
C CYS A 230 4.26 -5.14 0.54
N SER A 231 3.27 -4.81 1.36
CA SER A 231 2.41 -5.80 2.03
C SER A 231 1.65 -6.67 1.04
N ALA A 232 1.04 -6.05 0.02
CA ALA A 232 0.28 -6.77 -1.00
C ALA A 232 1.16 -7.71 -1.83
N LEU A 233 2.32 -7.24 -2.28
CA LEU A 233 3.28 -8.08 -3.01
C LEU A 233 3.79 -9.22 -2.11
N THR A 234 4.10 -8.94 -0.85
CA THR A 234 4.60 -9.96 0.09
C THR A 234 3.55 -11.05 0.31
N SER A 235 2.29 -10.70 0.54
CA SER A 235 1.25 -11.72 0.71
C SER A 235 1.02 -12.53 -0.55
N VAL A 236 0.93 -11.89 -1.72
CA VAL A 236 0.75 -12.62 -2.98
C VAL A 236 1.90 -13.60 -3.24
N MET A 237 3.15 -13.13 -3.15
CA MET A 237 4.30 -13.98 -3.42
C MET A 237 4.46 -15.09 -2.36
N ALA A 238 4.17 -14.79 -1.09
CA ALA A 238 4.22 -15.79 -0.03
C ALA A 238 3.18 -16.90 -0.25
N MET A 239 1.94 -16.53 -0.58
CA MET A 239 0.86 -17.50 -0.79
C MET A 239 1.07 -18.32 -2.05
N ILE A 240 1.43 -17.71 -3.17
CA ILE A 240 1.75 -18.45 -4.40
C ILE A 240 2.96 -19.37 -4.16
N GLY A 241 4.03 -18.86 -3.55
CA GLY A 241 5.27 -19.62 -3.35
C GLY A 241 5.17 -20.76 -2.33
N SER A 242 4.21 -20.71 -1.40
CA SER A 242 3.97 -21.77 -0.41
C SER A 242 2.94 -22.82 -0.86
N HIS A 243 2.30 -22.64 -2.03
CA HIS A 243 1.28 -23.54 -2.55
C HIS A 243 1.68 -24.06 -3.94
N PRO A 244 2.37 -25.21 -4.03
CA PRO A 244 2.96 -25.70 -5.28
C PRO A 244 1.97 -25.81 -6.45
N ASP A 245 0.75 -26.28 -6.20
CA ASP A 245 -0.28 -26.40 -7.24
C ASP A 245 -0.75 -25.04 -7.77
N VAL A 246 -0.92 -24.06 -6.88
CA VAL A 246 -1.27 -22.69 -7.28
C VAL A 246 -0.13 -22.09 -8.09
N GLN A 247 1.11 -22.24 -7.62
CA GLN A 247 2.28 -21.75 -8.33
C GLN A 247 2.39 -22.34 -9.72
N ARG A 248 2.22 -23.66 -9.86
CA ARG A 248 2.26 -24.35 -11.14
C ARG A 248 1.24 -23.76 -12.11
N ARG A 249 -0.02 -23.60 -11.70
CA ARG A 249 -1.09 -23.05 -12.54
C ARG A 249 -0.87 -21.59 -12.90
N VAL A 250 -0.41 -20.75 -11.97
CA VAL A 250 -0.04 -19.35 -12.25
C VAL A 250 1.12 -19.30 -13.25
N SER A 251 2.17 -20.08 -13.02
CA SER A 251 3.33 -20.17 -13.92
C SER A 251 2.95 -20.67 -15.31
N GLU A 252 2.09 -21.68 -15.40
CA GLU A 252 1.56 -22.19 -16.67
C GLU A 252 0.80 -21.08 -17.41
N GLU A 253 -0.19 -20.45 -16.77
CA GLU A 253 -1.00 -19.38 -17.39
C GLU A 253 -0.15 -18.20 -17.87
N VAL A 254 0.81 -17.75 -17.06
CA VAL A 254 1.71 -16.64 -17.40
C VAL A 254 2.62 -17.01 -18.58
N ARG A 255 3.23 -18.20 -18.55
CA ARG A 255 4.25 -18.60 -19.53
C ARG A 255 3.64 -19.10 -20.84
N SER A 256 2.39 -19.55 -20.84
CA SER A 256 1.65 -19.94 -22.04
C SER A 256 0.84 -18.79 -22.65
N ALA A 257 0.91 -17.58 -22.09
CA ALA A 257 0.20 -16.43 -22.62
C ALA A 257 0.68 -16.12 -24.05
N PRO A 258 -0.24 -15.92 -25.03
CA PRO A 258 0.14 -15.67 -26.42
C PRO A 258 0.78 -14.30 -26.63
N ASP A 259 0.38 -13.32 -25.80
CA ASP A 259 0.90 -11.97 -25.78
C ASP A 259 1.74 -11.74 -24.51
N ASP A 260 2.53 -10.66 -24.47
CA ASP A 260 3.34 -10.33 -23.30
C ASP A 260 2.47 -10.22 -22.03
N PRO A 261 2.60 -11.16 -21.06
CA PRO A 261 1.76 -11.22 -19.86
C PRO A 261 2.03 -10.06 -18.90
N LYS A 262 3.11 -9.31 -19.10
CA LYS A 262 3.53 -8.20 -18.23
C LYS A 262 2.85 -6.89 -18.62
N THR A 263 2.25 -6.76 -19.80
CA THR A 263 1.48 -5.55 -20.12
C THR A 263 0.23 -5.51 -19.24
N TYR A 264 -0.19 -4.33 -18.80
CA TYR A 264 -1.32 -4.20 -17.88
C TYR A 264 -2.60 -4.84 -18.45
N ASP A 265 -2.87 -4.61 -19.75
CA ASP A 265 -4.08 -5.12 -20.40
C ASP A 265 -4.10 -6.65 -20.50
N ASN A 266 -2.94 -7.29 -20.62
CA ASN A 266 -2.84 -8.75 -20.63
C ASN A 266 -2.81 -9.31 -19.22
N ALA A 267 -2.09 -8.66 -18.30
CA ALA A 267 -1.98 -9.06 -16.90
C ALA A 267 -3.34 -9.19 -16.21
N ILE A 268 -4.29 -8.28 -16.50
CA ILE A 268 -5.65 -8.34 -15.95
C ILE A 268 -6.51 -9.46 -16.57
N ARG A 269 -6.08 -10.06 -17.68
CA ARG A 269 -6.79 -11.16 -18.36
C ARG A 269 -6.31 -12.55 -17.93
N LEU A 270 -5.19 -12.62 -17.20
CA LEU A 270 -4.67 -13.85 -16.58
C LEU A 270 -5.61 -14.26 -15.44
N SER A 271 -6.69 -14.95 -15.77
CA SER A 271 -7.85 -15.14 -14.89
C SER A 271 -7.47 -15.88 -13.61
N TYR A 272 -6.67 -16.95 -13.71
CA TYR A 272 -6.20 -17.69 -12.56
C TYR A 272 -5.22 -16.89 -11.72
N THR A 273 -4.30 -16.15 -12.35
CA THR A 273 -3.35 -15.26 -11.67
C THR A 273 -4.07 -14.14 -10.92
N GLN A 274 -5.10 -13.53 -11.51
CA GLN A 274 -5.93 -12.53 -10.84
C GLN A 274 -6.69 -13.12 -9.66
N ALA A 275 -7.24 -14.33 -9.79
CA ALA A 275 -7.85 -15.06 -8.69
C ALA A 275 -6.86 -15.36 -7.56
N ALA A 276 -5.64 -15.78 -7.89
CA ALA A 276 -4.58 -16.07 -6.92
C ALA A 276 -4.12 -14.80 -6.16
N ILE A 277 -4.00 -13.67 -6.86
CA ILE A 277 -3.68 -12.37 -6.25
C ILE A 277 -4.80 -11.94 -5.29
N LYS A 278 -6.04 -12.01 -5.76
CA LYS A 278 -7.23 -11.61 -5.01
C LYS A 278 -7.42 -12.47 -3.76
N GLU A 279 -7.19 -13.77 -3.86
CA GLU A 279 -7.29 -14.69 -2.74
C GLU A 279 -6.21 -14.45 -1.69
N ALA A 280 -4.98 -14.12 -2.11
CA ALA A 280 -3.92 -13.79 -1.18
C ALA A 280 -4.24 -12.49 -0.42
N GLN A 281 -4.80 -11.50 -1.11
CA GLN A 281 -5.26 -10.25 -0.49
C GLN A 281 -6.52 -10.43 0.38
N ARG A 282 -7.35 -11.44 0.10
CA ARG A 282 -8.48 -11.82 0.96
C ARG A 282 -7.95 -12.32 2.31
N LEU A 283 -7.05 -13.31 2.29
CA LEU A 283 -6.49 -13.89 3.51
C LEU A 283 -5.56 -12.93 4.26
N TYR A 284 -4.75 -12.17 3.54
CA TYR A 284 -3.77 -11.23 4.10
C TYR A 284 -4.04 -9.82 3.55
N PRO A 285 -5.16 -9.19 3.95
CA PRO A 285 -5.49 -7.85 3.51
C PRO A 285 -4.48 -6.86 4.10
N VAL A 286 -4.04 -5.89 3.31
CA VAL A 286 -3.01 -4.94 3.74
C VAL A 286 -3.34 -4.27 5.07
N LEU A 287 -4.60 -3.91 5.29
CA LEU A 287 -5.06 -3.31 6.55
C LEU A 287 -5.57 -4.38 7.51
N GLY A 288 -4.87 -4.54 8.64
CA GLY A 288 -5.26 -5.47 9.71
C GLY A 288 -6.26 -4.88 10.72
N MET A 289 -6.49 -3.57 10.66
CA MET A 289 -7.39 -2.85 11.56
C MET A 289 -8.82 -2.73 11.01
N SER A 290 -9.78 -2.52 11.92
CA SER A 290 -11.14 -2.12 11.52
C SER A 290 -11.11 -0.79 10.78
N LEU A 291 -11.89 -0.66 9.70
CA LEU A 291 -12.04 0.59 8.95
C LEU A 291 -13.09 1.49 9.62
N PRO A 292 -12.70 2.52 10.41
CA PRO A 292 -13.63 3.20 11.30
C PRO A 292 -14.49 4.23 10.56
N ARG A 293 -15.72 4.40 11.03
CA ARG A 293 -16.69 5.43 10.65
C ARG A 293 -17.33 6.00 11.91
N THR A 294 -17.66 7.28 11.88
CA THR A 294 -18.44 7.90 12.96
C THR A 294 -19.92 7.88 12.56
N VAL A 295 -20.77 7.37 13.46
CA VAL A 295 -22.22 7.39 13.30
C VAL A 295 -22.70 8.84 13.21
N PRO A 296 -23.55 9.19 12.22
CA PRO A 296 -23.94 10.58 11.99
C PRO A 296 -24.90 11.10 13.07
N PRO A 297 -25.18 12.42 13.11
CA PRO A 297 -26.05 13.04 14.12
C PRO A 297 -27.44 12.41 14.24
N GLU A 298 -28.00 11.92 13.13
CA GLU A 298 -29.29 11.24 13.06
C GLU A 298 -29.28 9.80 13.61
N GLY A 299 -28.13 9.27 14.01
CA GLY A 299 -27.96 7.87 14.42
C GLY A 299 -27.83 6.93 13.22
N LEU A 300 -27.76 5.63 13.49
CA LEU A 300 -27.72 4.60 12.45
C LEU A 300 -28.47 3.35 12.92
N SER A 301 -29.46 2.89 12.16
CA SER A 301 -30.17 1.64 12.43
C SER A 301 -29.71 0.54 11.46
N VAL A 302 -29.25 -0.59 12.00
CA VAL A 302 -28.84 -1.77 11.21
C VAL A 302 -29.37 -3.03 11.90
N HIS A 303 -30.14 -3.86 11.18
CA HIS A 303 -30.74 -5.09 11.70
C HIS A 303 -31.41 -4.90 13.07
N ASP A 304 -32.32 -3.92 13.16
CA ASP A 304 -33.06 -3.55 14.38
C ASP A 304 -32.21 -3.09 15.57
N ARG A 305 -30.92 -2.80 15.35
CA ARG A 305 -30.02 -2.21 16.34
C ARG A 305 -29.78 -0.73 16.02
N LEU A 306 -30.06 0.12 16.99
CA LEU A 306 -29.78 1.55 16.92
C LEU A 306 -28.37 1.83 17.47
N PHE A 307 -27.53 2.44 16.64
CA PHE A 307 -26.24 2.98 17.03
C PHE A 307 -26.39 4.48 17.31
N PRO A 308 -26.01 4.94 18.53
CA PRO A 308 -26.08 6.35 18.89
C PRO A 308 -25.15 7.24 18.06
N PRO A 309 -25.51 8.53 17.87
CA PRO A 309 -24.65 9.52 17.23
C PRO A 309 -23.24 9.58 17.84
N GLY A 310 -22.22 9.77 17.01
CA GLY A 310 -20.83 9.93 17.46
C GLY A 310 -20.11 8.63 17.83
N VAL A 311 -20.80 7.49 17.92
CA VAL A 311 -20.18 6.18 18.10
C VAL A 311 -19.27 5.85 16.91
N THR A 312 -18.12 5.23 17.17
CA THR A 312 -17.26 4.71 16.10
C THR A 312 -17.64 3.26 15.80
N VAL A 313 -18.02 3.00 14.56
CA VAL A 313 -18.29 1.65 14.03
C VAL A 313 -17.28 1.32 12.95
N GLY A 314 -17.04 0.04 12.67
CA GLY A 314 -16.13 -0.37 11.61
C GLY A 314 -16.20 -1.87 11.38
N CYS A 315 -15.71 -2.29 10.22
CA CYS A 315 -15.55 -3.70 9.90
C CYS A 315 -14.06 -4.02 9.78
N ASN A 316 -13.64 -5.14 10.36
CA ASN A 316 -12.28 -5.64 10.25
C ASN A 316 -12.16 -6.50 8.97
N PRO A 317 -11.30 -6.12 8.00
CA PRO A 317 -11.12 -6.91 6.79
C PRO A 317 -10.67 -8.34 7.06
N VAL A 318 -9.71 -8.56 7.97
CA VAL A 318 -9.18 -9.89 8.32
C VAL A 318 -10.30 -10.82 8.79
N SER A 319 -11.15 -10.35 9.71
CA SER A 319 -12.27 -11.13 10.23
C SER A 319 -13.40 -11.32 9.22
N LEU A 320 -13.76 -10.26 8.47
CA LEU A 320 -14.83 -10.34 7.48
C LEU A 320 -14.47 -11.31 6.34
N HIS A 321 -13.22 -11.24 5.89
CA HIS A 321 -12.71 -12.07 4.81
C HIS A 321 -12.65 -13.56 5.15
N ARG A 322 -12.70 -13.93 6.44
CA ARG A 322 -12.74 -15.31 6.94
C ARG A 322 -14.13 -15.76 7.37
N ASN A 323 -15.15 -14.96 7.12
CA ASN A 323 -16.51 -15.31 7.49
C ASN A 323 -17.01 -16.45 6.59
N THR A 324 -17.28 -17.61 7.19
CA THR A 324 -17.70 -18.82 6.46
C THR A 324 -19.07 -18.70 5.80
N ALA A 325 -19.94 -17.80 6.27
CA ALA A 325 -21.21 -17.51 5.61
C ALA A 325 -21.03 -16.72 4.29
N ILE A 326 -19.86 -16.10 4.09
CA ILE A 326 -19.55 -15.32 2.88
C ILE A 326 -18.60 -16.12 1.96
N PHE A 327 -17.56 -16.72 2.55
CA PHE A 327 -16.46 -17.35 1.82
C PHE A 327 -16.47 -18.88 1.92
N GLY A 328 -17.55 -19.50 2.39
CA GLY A 328 -17.64 -20.96 2.51
C GLY A 328 -16.92 -21.53 3.72
N MET A 329 -17.04 -22.84 3.93
CA MET A 329 -16.45 -23.51 5.11
C MET A 329 -14.92 -23.52 5.09
N ASP A 330 -14.32 -23.41 3.91
CA ASP A 330 -12.89 -23.34 3.64
C ASP A 330 -12.38 -21.87 3.65
N ALA A 331 -13.04 -20.96 4.36
CA ALA A 331 -12.70 -19.53 4.36
C ALA A 331 -11.30 -19.22 4.91
N GLU A 332 -10.66 -20.13 5.64
CA GLU A 332 -9.26 -19.98 6.08
C GLU A 332 -8.26 -20.46 5.01
N ASP A 333 -8.71 -21.27 4.06
CA ASP A 333 -7.84 -21.91 3.07
C ASP A 333 -7.50 -20.95 1.93
N TYR A 334 -6.29 -21.08 1.40
CA TYR A 334 -5.86 -20.38 0.19
C TYR A 334 -6.35 -21.12 -1.05
N ASN A 335 -7.55 -20.76 -1.50
CA ASN A 335 -8.20 -21.40 -2.63
C ASN A 335 -8.55 -20.36 -3.72
N PRO A 336 -7.68 -20.14 -4.72
CA PRO A 336 -7.99 -19.24 -5.83
C PRO A 336 -9.23 -19.62 -6.64
N ASP A 337 -9.58 -20.91 -6.74
CA ASP A 337 -10.68 -21.39 -7.57
C ASP A 337 -12.05 -20.84 -7.14
N ARG A 338 -12.19 -20.42 -5.87
CA ARG A 338 -13.42 -19.78 -5.38
C ARG A 338 -13.87 -18.58 -6.21
N TRP A 339 -12.92 -17.91 -6.86
CA TRP A 339 -13.19 -16.73 -7.68
C TRP A 339 -13.57 -17.06 -9.13
N LEU A 340 -13.48 -18.34 -9.52
CA LEU A 340 -13.62 -18.81 -10.89
C LEU A 340 -14.83 -19.74 -11.11
N GLU A 341 -15.35 -20.38 -10.06
CA GLU A 341 -16.41 -21.39 -10.17
C GLU A 341 -17.77 -20.84 -10.64
N ASP A 342 -18.33 -19.86 -9.93
CA ASP A 342 -19.63 -19.27 -10.24
C ASP A 342 -19.57 -17.74 -10.15
N ASP A 343 -19.87 -17.08 -11.26
CA ASP A 343 -19.94 -15.62 -11.39
C ASP A 343 -20.83 -14.97 -10.32
N ARG A 344 -21.96 -15.60 -9.94
CA ARG A 344 -22.84 -15.05 -8.91
C ARG A 344 -22.20 -15.10 -7.53
N ASN A 345 -21.60 -16.23 -7.17
CA ASN A 345 -20.86 -16.38 -5.93
C ASN A 345 -19.65 -15.43 -5.86
N ALA A 346 -18.87 -15.34 -6.94
CA ALA A 346 -17.72 -14.42 -7.01
C ALA A 346 -18.14 -12.95 -6.81
N ARG A 347 -19.23 -12.51 -7.47
CA ARG A 347 -19.79 -11.15 -7.29
C ARG A 347 -20.34 -10.92 -5.89
N SER A 348 -20.91 -11.94 -5.25
CA SER A 348 -21.36 -11.87 -3.87
C SER A 348 -20.18 -11.65 -2.92
N MET A 349 -19.13 -12.47 -3.04
CA MET A 349 -17.90 -12.33 -2.26
C MET A 349 -17.23 -10.96 -2.48
N ASP A 350 -17.21 -10.46 -3.71
CA ASP A 350 -16.64 -9.14 -4.03
C ASP A 350 -17.33 -7.98 -3.30
N ARG A 351 -18.62 -8.09 -3.02
CA ARG A 351 -19.36 -7.07 -2.27
C ARG A 351 -18.84 -6.91 -0.84
N PHE A 352 -18.32 -7.99 -0.27
CA PHE A 352 -17.77 -8.04 1.09
C PHE A 352 -16.25 -7.95 1.13
N ASN A 353 -15.60 -7.83 -0.03
CA ASN A 353 -14.15 -7.69 -0.12
C ASN A 353 -13.74 -6.24 0.19
N LEU A 354 -13.08 -6.05 1.34
CA LEU A 354 -12.60 -4.77 1.85
C LEU A 354 -11.12 -4.52 1.57
N THR A 355 -10.48 -5.26 0.66
CA THR A 355 -9.06 -5.04 0.28
C THR A 355 -8.76 -3.59 -0.07
N TRP A 356 -9.68 -2.91 -0.77
CA TRP A 356 -9.57 -1.50 -1.14
C TRP A 356 -10.41 -0.56 -0.26
N GLY A 357 -10.95 -1.06 0.84
CA GLY A 357 -12.00 -0.40 1.63
C GLY A 357 -13.36 -0.44 0.93
N GLY A 358 -14.23 0.53 1.22
CA GLY A 358 -15.59 0.53 0.69
C GLY A 358 -16.29 1.89 0.70
N GLY A 359 -17.31 2.00 -0.14
CA GLY A 359 -18.14 3.20 -0.32
C GLY A 359 -17.35 4.42 -0.78
N GLY A 360 -17.80 5.62 -0.39
CA GLY A 360 -17.15 6.88 -0.79
C GLY A 360 -15.70 7.06 -0.29
N ARG A 361 -15.21 6.17 0.59
CA ARG A 361 -13.85 6.19 1.15
C ARG A 361 -12.97 5.05 0.61
N MET A 362 -13.36 4.43 -0.51
CA MET A 362 -12.53 3.46 -1.22
C MET A 362 -11.16 4.07 -1.58
N CYS A 363 -10.11 3.24 -1.54
CA CYS A 363 -8.73 3.61 -1.78
C CYS A 363 -8.57 4.45 -3.07
N PRO A 364 -8.08 5.70 -2.96
CA PRO A 364 -7.80 6.54 -4.13
C PRO A 364 -6.76 5.96 -5.08
N GLY A 365 -5.78 5.25 -4.53
CA GLY A 365 -4.63 4.71 -5.25
C GLY A 365 -4.83 3.30 -5.80
N ARG A 366 -6.07 2.75 -5.76
CA ARG A 366 -6.36 1.38 -6.19
C ARG A 366 -5.75 1.04 -7.54
N HIS A 367 -6.05 1.80 -8.59
CA HIS A 367 -5.57 1.50 -9.94
C HIS A 367 -4.06 1.66 -10.11
N LEU A 368 -3.42 2.54 -9.33
CA LEU A 368 -1.96 2.65 -9.31
C LEU A 368 -1.33 1.42 -8.65
N ALA A 369 -1.91 0.93 -7.55
CA ALA A 369 -1.46 -0.28 -6.89
C ALA A 369 -1.71 -1.53 -7.75
N GLU A 370 -2.88 -1.64 -8.39
CA GLU A 370 -3.21 -2.70 -9.35
C GLU A 370 -2.20 -2.70 -10.51
N LEU A 371 -1.86 -1.53 -11.08
CA LEU A 371 -0.84 -1.44 -12.14
C LEU A 371 0.49 -2.03 -11.70
N VAL A 372 0.97 -1.70 -10.50
CA VAL A 372 2.25 -2.21 -9.98
C VAL A 372 2.16 -3.70 -9.65
N VAL A 373 1.14 -4.11 -8.89
CA VAL A 373 0.99 -5.51 -8.45
C VAL A 373 0.75 -6.42 -9.64
N TYR A 374 -0.24 -6.13 -10.48
CA TYR A 374 -0.64 -7.01 -11.57
C TYR A 374 0.43 -7.16 -12.64
N LYS A 375 1.36 -6.20 -12.78
CA LYS A 375 2.52 -6.37 -13.66
C LYS A 375 3.70 -7.07 -12.99
N THR A 376 3.90 -6.83 -11.69
CA THR A 376 5.03 -7.42 -10.94
C THR A 376 4.88 -8.93 -10.85
N ILE A 377 3.69 -9.44 -10.54
CA ILE A 377 3.45 -10.88 -10.36
C ILE A 377 3.80 -11.68 -11.63
N PRO A 378 3.19 -11.43 -12.81
CA PRO A 378 3.56 -12.16 -14.02
C PRO A 378 5.02 -11.95 -14.41
N ALA A 379 5.60 -10.76 -14.21
CA ALA A 379 7.03 -10.54 -14.50
C ALA A 379 7.97 -11.42 -13.65
N LEU A 380 7.59 -11.74 -12.40
CA LEU A 380 8.34 -12.68 -11.58
C LEU A 380 8.03 -14.13 -11.97
N MET A 381 6.77 -14.49 -12.15
CA MET A 381 6.35 -15.87 -12.44
C MET A 381 6.78 -16.34 -13.84
N GLU A 382 6.94 -15.43 -14.79
CA GLU A 382 7.49 -15.73 -16.12
C GLU A 382 8.94 -16.23 -16.04
N HIS A 383 9.72 -15.71 -15.09
CA HIS A 383 11.17 -15.93 -15.05
C HIS A 383 11.67 -16.81 -13.90
N PHE A 384 10.87 -16.99 -12.85
CA PHE A 384 11.27 -17.70 -11.66
C PHE A 384 10.21 -18.71 -11.22
N ASP A 385 10.67 -19.83 -10.72
CA ASP A 385 9.93 -20.61 -9.73
C ASP A 385 10.42 -20.18 -8.34
N ILE A 386 9.54 -20.18 -7.34
CA ILE A 386 9.78 -19.52 -6.06
C ILE A 386 9.51 -20.50 -4.93
N GLU A 387 10.54 -20.73 -4.12
CA GLU A 387 10.41 -21.48 -2.87
C GLU A 387 10.21 -20.50 -1.73
N VAL A 388 9.20 -20.72 -0.90
CA VAL A 388 8.90 -19.89 0.27
C VAL A 388 8.94 -20.73 1.54
N THR A 389 9.63 -20.22 2.54
CA THR A 389 9.55 -20.72 3.91
C THR A 389 8.76 -19.71 4.74
N MET A 390 7.57 -20.13 5.16
CA MET A 390 6.73 -19.35 6.07
C MET A 390 7.28 -19.44 7.50
N PRO A 391 7.26 -18.34 8.28
CA PRO A 391 7.54 -18.41 9.71
C PRO A 391 6.43 -19.20 10.43
N PRO A 392 6.67 -19.69 11.65
CA PRO A 392 5.63 -20.21 12.53
C PRO A 392 4.47 -19.21 12.66
N GLU A 393 3.23 -19.69 12.70
CA GLU A 393 2.04 -18.83 12.76
C GLU A 393 2.05 -17.90 13.98
N GLU A 394 2.54 -18.41 15.12
CA GLU A 394 2.71 -17.66 16.37
C GLU A 394 3.65 -16.45 16.27
N ASP A 395 4.56 -16.44 15.29
CA ASP A 395 5.47 -15.33 15.03
C ASP A 395 4.85 -14.27 14.08
N ILE A 396 3.75 -14.59 13.40
CA ILE A 396 3.09 -13.68 12.47
C ILE A 396 2.23 -12.68 13.25
N THR A 397 2.81 -11.51 13.54
CA THR A 397 2.11 -10.44 14.26
C THR A 397 1.56 -9.37 13.33
N TYR A 398 0.25 -9.10 13.43
CA TYR A 398 -0.41 -7.99 12.75
C TYR A 398 -0.54 -6.75 13.64
N TYR A 399 -0.28 -5.59 13.07
CA TYR A 399 -0.50 -4.28 13.71
C TYR A 399 -1.45 -3.46 12.85
N PHE A 400 -1.05 -2.25 12.44
CA PHE A 400 -1.77 -1.47 11.45
C PHE A 400 -1.96 -2.24 10.13
N MET A 401 -0.87 -2.86 9.67
CA MET A 401 -0.86 -3.67 8.45
C MET A 401 -0.81 -5.15 8.81
N ALA A 402 -1.51 -5.99 8.05
CA ALA A 402 -1.33 -7.43 8.09
C ALA A 402 -0.09 -7.84 7.26
N MET A 403 1.05 -7.24 7.62
CA MET A 403 2.32 -7.44 6.92
C MET A 403 2.92 -8.78 7.35
N LEU A 404 3.10 -9.69 6.39
CA LEU A 404 3.89 -10.90 6.63
C LEU A 404 5.37 -10.54 6.82
N THR A 405 5.89 -10.88 7.99
CA THR A 405 7.31 -10.68 8.36
C THR A 405 7.97 -12.02 8.62
N GLY A 406 9.28 -12.14 8.38
CA GLY A 406 10.01 -13.40 8.62
C GLY A 406 9.91 -14.43 7.50
N VAL A 407 9.17 -14.13 6.43
CA VAL A 407 9.06 -14.99 5.24
C VAL A 407 10.39 -14.98 4.49
N ARG A 408 10.96 -16.17 4.29
CA ARG A 408 12.18 -16.40 3.50
C ARG A 408 11.79 -16.91 2.13
N ALA A 409 12.51 -16.49 1.08
CA ALA A 409 12.23 -16.92 -0.28
C ALA A 409 13.50 -17.18 -1.08
N ARG A 410 13.42 -18.08 -2.06
CA ARG A 410 14.44 -18.31 -3.08
C ARG A 410 13.79 -18.14 -4.45
N PHE A 411 14.37 -17.27 -5.27
CA PHE A 411 13.93 -17.08 -6.66
C PHE A 411 14.82 -17.94 -7.56
N LEU A 412 14.29 -19.08 -8.01
CA LEU A 412 15.00 -20.05 -8.83
C LEU A 412 14.82 -19.66 -10.30
N PRO A 413 15.88 -19.23 -11.01
CA PRO A 413 15.77 -18.87 -12.41
C PRO A 413 15.36 -20.10 -13.23
N LYS A 414 14.32 -19.96 -14.04
CA LYS A 414 14.01 -21.00 -15.02
C LYS A 414 15.06 -20.96 -16.12
N LYS A 415 15.66 -22.11 -16.44
CA LYS A 415 16.53 -22.23 -17.63
C LYS A 415 15.67 -21.91 -18.85
N THR A 416 16.02 -20.85 -19.58
CA THR A 416 15.55 -20.68 -20.96
C THR A 416 16.06 -21.89 -21.74
N GLU A 417 15.15 -22.72 -22.23
CA GLU A 417 15.45 -23.78 -23.21
C GLU A 417 15.99 -23.18 -24.51
#